data_AF-A0A815FU54-F1
#
_entry.id   AF-A0A815FU54-F1
#
_cell.length_a   1.000
_cell.length_b   1.000
_cell.length_c   1.000
_cell.angle_alpha   90.00
_cell.angle_beta   90.00
_cell.angle_gamma   90.00
#
_symmetry.space_group_name_H-M   'P 1'
#
loop_
_entity.id
_entity.type
_entity.pdbx_description
1 polymer ?
#
loop_
_entity_poly.entity_id
_entity_poly.type
_entity_poly.pdbx_seq_one_letter_code
_entity_poly.pdbx_strand_id
1 'polypeptide(L)'
;MRYFDVRRLFAPHLCILLFYVYNIAGVAIPFSFVTFTIHRFCCIVYHTNLFFKTKRWVTICIASQWIGEFVISLPFIFRRGSYCSNELWMQIYTCTMATFLPSLINTVLNIRIFAYVRSSTQRIQPQ
;
A
#
# COMPACT_ATOMS: atom_id res chain seq x y z
N MET A 1 37.86 -25.75 -20.02
CA MET A 1 36.78 -25.98 -19.04
C MET A 1 36.17 -24.65 -18.65
N ARG A 2 34.91 -24.39 -19.00
CA ARG A 2 34.17 -23.21 -18.52
C ARG A 2 33.77 -23.50 -17.07
N TYR A 3 34.31 -22.74 -16.12
CA TYR A 3 33.84 -22.78 -14.73
C TYR A 3 32.37 -22.34 -14.72
N PHE A 4 31.47 -23.28 -14.45
CA PHE A 4 30.07 -23.01 -14.14
C PHE A 4 30.04 -22.37 -12.75
N ASP A 5 30.12 -21.04 -12.69
CA ASP A 5 30.04 -20.31 -11.43
C ASP A 5 28.58 -20.27 -10.96
N VAL A 6 28.25 -21.13 -10.00
CA VAL A 6 26.93 -21.23 -9.36
C VAL A 6 26.46 -19.87 -8.81
N ARG A 7 27.40 -18.96 -8.45
CA ARG A 7 27.05 -17.58 -8.04
C ARG A 7 26.36 -16.80 -9.14
N ARG A 8 26.69 -17.00 -10.41
CA ARG A 8 26.04 -16.29 -11.54
C ARG A 8 24.62 -16.78 -11.81
N LEU A 9 24.30 -18.02 -11.47
CA LEU A 9 22.94 -18.59 -11.62
C LEU A 9 22.03 -18.21 -10.45
N PHE A 10 22.55 -18.15 -9.23
CA PHE A 10 21.77 -17.79 -8.04
C PHE A 10 21.58 -16.28 -7.86
N ALA A 11 22.56 -15.47 -8.28
CA ALA A 11 22.51 -14.02 -8.18
C ALA A 11 21.25 -13.35 -8.77
N PRO A 12 20.77 -13.68 -9.98
CA PRO A 12 19.60 -13.01 -10.56
C PRO A 12 18.31 -13.30 -9.78
N HIS A 13 18.09 -14.55 -9.37
CA HIS A 13 16.89 -14.92 -8.60
C HIS A 13 16.88 -14.30 -7.21
N LEU A 14 18.03 -14.31 -6.52
CA LEU A 14 18.16 -13.67 -5.21
C LEU A 14 17.93 -12.15 -5.32
N CYS A 15 18.39 -11.54 -6.41
CA CYS A 15 18.21 -10.12 -6.67
C CYS A 15 16.76 -9.73 -6.90
N ILE A 16 16.03 -10.51 -7.69
CA ILE A 16 14.59 -10.32 -7.90
C ILE A 16 13.84 -10.44 -6.57
N LEU A 17 14.15 -11.47 -5.77
CA LEU A 17 13.54 -11.67 -4.46
C LEU A 17 13.83 -10.50 -3.51
N LEU A 18 15.08 -10.03 -3.45
CA LEU A 18 15.48 -8.89 -2.63
C LEU A 18 14.75 -7.60 -3.02
N PHE A 19 14.68 -7.28 -4.32
CA PHE A 19 13.94 -6.10 -4.78
C PHE A 19 12.45 -6.20 -4.53
N TYR A 20 11.87 -7.38 -4.69
CA TYR A 20 10.46 -7.63 -4.40
C TYR A 20 10.15 -7.41 -2.92
N VAL A 21 10.91 -8.03 -2.01
CA VAL A 21 10.73 -7.87 -0.56
C VAL A 21 11.01 -6.44 -0.11
N TYR A 22 12.05 -5.81 -0.66
CA TYR A 22 12.35 -4.40 -0.40
C TYR A 22 11.19 -3.49 -0.80
N ASN A 23 10.60 -3.71 -1.98
CA ASN A 23 9.47 -2.91 -2.43
C ASN A 23 8.23 -3.13 -1.54
N ILE A 24 7.92 -4.38 -1.17
CA ILE A 24 6.83 -4.68 -0.21
C ILE A 24 7.05 -3.91 1.09
N ALA A 25 8.24 -3.99 1.68
CA ALA A 25 8.55 -3.29 2.91
C ALA A 25 8.45 -1.76 2.75
N GLY A 26 8.86 -1.23 1.59
CA GLY A 26 8.76 0.19 1.26
C GLY A 26 7.32 0.70 1.13
N VAL A 27 6.42 -0.09 0.56
CA VAL A 27 5.00 0.28 0.43
C VAL A 27 4.16 -0.04 1.66
N ALA A 28 4.63 -0.92 2.56
CA ALA A 28 3.84 -1.38 3.71
C ALA A 28 3.43 -0.25 4.66
N ILE A 29 4.37 0.64 4.99
CA ILE A 29 4.11 1.78 5.88
C ILE A 29 3.05 2.73 5.29
N PRO A 30 3.21 3.30 4.08
CA PRO A 30 2.23 4.22 3.52
C PRO A 30 0.86 3.57 3.27
N PHE A 31 0.81 2.29 2.86
CA PHE A 31 -0.45 1.56 2.70
C PHE A 31 -1.13 1.23 4.03
N SER A 32 -0.39 1.05 5.11
CA SER A 32 -0.95 0.94 6.46
C SER A 32 -1.71 2.22 6.86
N PHE A 33 -1.16 3.40 6.54
CA PHE A 33 -1.84 4.68 6.77
C PHE A 33 -3.11 4.82 5.91
N VAL A 34 -3.07 4.39 4.65
CA VAL A 34 -4.26 4.36 3.78
C VAL A 34 -5.34 3.46 4.38
N THR A 35 -4.97 2.25 4.78
CA THR A 35 -5.88 1.26 5.37
C THR A 35 -6.50 1.77 6.66
N PHE A 36 -5.70 2.41 7.51
CA PHE A 36 -6.18 3.06 8.73
C PHE A 36 -7.18 4.19 8.43
N THR A 37 -6.88 5.03 7.43
CA THR A 37 -7.75 6.14 7.03
C THR A 37 -9.06 5.63 6.42
N ILE A 38 -9.02 4.56 5.63
CA ILE A 38 -10.22 3.88 5.09
C ILE A 38 -11.05 3.32 6.26
N HIS A 39 -10.42 2.59 7.18
CA HIS A 39 -11.11 2.05 8.35
C HIS A 39 -11.81 3.15 9.15
N ARG A 40 -11.11 4.25 9.42
CA ARG A 40 -11.66 5.42 10.11
C ARG A 40 -12.80 6.07 9.31
N PHE A 41 -12.63 6.26 8.01
CA PHE A 41 -13.65 6.80 7.13
C PHE A 41 -14.94 5.97 7.21
N CYS A 42 -14.83 4.64 7.08
CA CYS A 42 -15.97 3.74 7.17
C CYS A 42 -16.66 3.82 8.53
N CYS A 43 -15.89 3.83 9.62
CA CYS A 43 -16.44 3.94 10.98
C CYS A 43 -17.19 5.26 11.24
N ILE A 44 -16.70 6.37 10.69
CA ILE A 44 -17.26 7.71 10.94
C ILE A 44 -18.47 7.95 10.03
N VAL A 45 -18.34 7.72 8.72
CA VAL A 45 -19.38 8.05 7.75
C VAL A 45 -20.54 7.06 7.83
N TYR A 46 -20.24 5.77 8.00
CA TYR A 46 -21.24 4.71 8.14
C TYR A 46 -21.41 4.28 9.60
N HIS A 47 -21.48 5.24 10.51
CA HIS A 47 -21.56 5.00 11.96
C HIS A 47 -22.76 4.13 12.39
N THR A 48 -23.84 4.10 11.58
CA THR A 48 -25.04 3.29 11.79
C THR A 48 -24.81 1.80 11.52
N ASN A 49 -23.84 1.44 10.68
CA ASN A 49 -23.54 0.06 10.34
C ASN A 49 -22.56 -0.53 11.37
N LEU A 50 -23.07 -1.38 12.27
CA LEU A 50 -22.28 -2.05 13.29
C LEU A 50 -21.14 -2.91 12.73
N PHE A 51 -21.28 -3.40 11.49
CA PHE A 51 -20.27 -4.20 10.80
C PHE A 51 -18.88 -3.54 10.81
N PHE A 52 -18.80 -2.23 10.53
CA PHE A 52 -17.53 -1.51 10.44
C PHE A 52 -16.84 -1.34 11.80
N LYS A 53 -17.51 -1.60 12.91
CA LYS A 53 -16.93 -1.55 14.27
C LYS A 53 -16.46 -2.93 14.75
N THR A 54 -16.72 -3.99 13.99
CA THR A 54 -16.35 -5.36 14.38
C THR A 54 -14.87 -5.64 14.15
N LYS A 55 -14.30 -6.54 14.96
CA LYS A 55 -12.93 -7.06 14.73
C LYS A 55 -12.77 -7.71 13.36
N ARG A 56 -13.85 -8.30 12.82
CA ARG A 56 -13.86 -8.92 11.48
C ARG A 56 -13.54 -7.90 10.39
N TRP A 57 -14.09 -6.69 10.48
CA TRP A 57 -13.78 -5.63 9.53
C TRP A 57 -12.30 -5.23 9.57
N VAL A 58 -11.73 -5.07 10.77
CA VAL A 58 -10.29 -4.79 10.94
C VAL A 58 -9.44 -5.89 10.30
N THR A 59 -9.80 -7.16 10.49
CA THR A 59 -9.10 -8.29 9.85
C THR A 59 -9.19 -8.22 8.32
N ILE A 60 -10.36 -7.88 7.76
CA ILE A 60 -10.53 -7.70 6.31
C ILE A 60 -9.64 -6.57 5.79
N CYS A 61 -9.60 -5.43 6.50
CA CYS A 61 -8.74 -4.31 6.14
C CYS A 61 -7.26 -4.73 6.09
N ILE A 62 -6.76 -5.39 7.13
CA ILE A 62 -5.37 -5.87 7.19
C ILE A 62 -5.09 -6.89 6.08
N ALA A 63 -5.99 -7.85 5.87
CA ALA A 63 -5.82 -8.84 4.81
C ALA A 63 -5.80 -8.18 3.41
N SER A 64 -6.68 -7.21 3.18
CA SER A 64 -6.73 -6.46 1.91
C SER A 64 -5.47 -5.62 1.68
N GLN A 65 -4.88 -5.07 2.75
CA GLN A 65 -3.62 -4.34 2.70
C GLN A 65 -2.49 -5.25 2.21
N TRP A 66 -2.29 -6.41 2.84
CA TRP A 66 -1.26 -7.36 2.44
C TRP A 66 -1.43 -7.82 0.99
N ILE A 67 -2.66 -8.17 0.58
CA ILE A 67 -2.94 -8.56 -0.80
C ILE A 67 -2.58 -7.42 -1.77
N GLY A 68 -2.94 -6.18 -1.44
CA GLY A 68 -2.60 -5.01 -2.23
C GLY A 68 -1.09 -4.79 -2.37
N GLU A 69 -0.33 -4.91 -1.29
CA GLU A 69 1.13 -4.77 -1.28
C GLU A 69 1.82 -5.82 -2.17
N PHE A 70 1.35 -7.07 -2.10
CA PHE A 70 1.84 -8.14 -2.99
C PHE A 70 1.54 -7.83 -4.45
N VAL A 71 0.30 -7.43 -4.76
CA VAL A 71 -0.13 -7.11 -6.13
C VAL A 71 0.67 -5.94 -6.72
N ILE A 72 0.86 -4.86 -5.96
CA ILE A 72 1.63 -3.69 -6.38
C ILE A 72 3.11 -4.03 -6.58
N SER A 73 3.62 -5.02 -5.84
CA SER A 73 5.02 -5.43 -5.97
C SER A 73 5.25 -6.46 -7.09
N LEU A 74 4.21 -7.06 -7.68
CA LEU A 74 4.33 -8.05 -8.75
C LEU A 74 5.23 -7.65 -9.94
N PRO A 75 5.23 -6.37 -10.42
CA PRO A 75 6.08 -5.99 -11.54
C PRO A 75 7.58 -6.24 -11.30
N PHE A 76 8.03 -6.26 -10.03
CA PHE A 76 9.43 -6.53 -9.68
C PHE A 76 9.84 -7.99 -9.93
N ILE A 77 8.89 -8.93 -9.93
CA ILE A 77 9.15 -10.36 -10.21
C ILE A 77 9.42 -10.59 -11.69
N PHE A 78 8.73 -9.87 -12.58
CA PHE A 78 8.84 -10.06 -14.03
C PHE A 78 10.06 -9.37 -14.65
N ARG A 79 10.92 -8.76 -13.83
CA ARG A 79 12.14 -8.10 -14.29
C ARG A 79 13.15 -9.12 -14.82
N ARG A 80 13.31 -9.16 -16.15
CA ARG A 80 14.41 -9.88 -16.82
C ARG A 80 15.61 -8.95 -17.02
N GLY A 81 16.40 -8.75 -15.96
CA GLY A 81 17.68 -8.05 -16.04
C GLY A 81 18.83 -9.02 -15.80
N SER A 82 19.89 -8.96 -16.62
CA SER A 82 21.12 -9.75 -16.43
C SER A 82 21.94 -9.31 -15.20
N TYR A 83 21.61 -8.16 -14.59
CA TYR A 83 22.29 -7.56 -13.44
C TYR A 83 21.30 -6.87 -12.49
N CYS A 84 21.72 -6.68 -11.23
CA CYS A 84 20.96 -5.96 -10.19
C CYS A 84 20.87 -4.43 -10.39
N SER A 85 20.78 -3.95 -11.63
CA SER A 85 20.76 -2.51 -11.95
C SER A 85 19.34 -1.97 -12.07
N ASN A 86 18.90 -1.13 -11.14
CA ASN A 86 17.55 -0.57 -11.16
C ASN A 86 17.32 0.30 -12.40
N GLU A 87 16.34 -0.09 -13.22
CA GLU A 87 15.87 0.74 -14.33
C GLU A 87 15.16 1.98 -13.78
N LEU A 88 15.33 3.12 -14.46
CA LEU A 88 14.71 4.38 -14.07
C LEU A 88 13.19 4.26 -13.91
N TRP A 89 12.54 3.48 -14.78
CA TRP A 89 11.09 3.28 -14.72
C TRP A 89 10.64 2.64 -13.39
N MET A 90 11.40 1.68 -12.86
CA MET A 90 11.10 1.02 -11.59
C MET A 90 11.17 2.01 -10.42
N GLN A 91 12.12 2.95 -10.46
CA GLN A 91 12.23 3.99 -9.43
C GLN A 91 11.05 4.94 -9.49
N ILE A 92 10.64 5.37 -10.69
CA ILE A 92 9.46 6.22 -10.89
C ILE A 92 8.20 5.48 -10.41
N TYR A 93 8.08 4.19 -10.73
CA TYR A 93 6.97 3.34 -10.29
C TYR A 93 6.90 3.25 -8.76
N THR A 94 8.00 2.90 -8.09
CA THR A 94 8.05 2.83 -6.62
C THR A 94 7.70 4.17 -6.00
N CYS A 95 8.24 5.29 -6.50
CA CYS A 95 7.92 6.62 -5.97
C CYS A 95 6.43 6.95 -6.13
N THR A 96 5.85 6.64 -7.30
CA THR A 96 4.43 6.87 -7.57
C THR A 96 3.54 6.05 -6.64
N MET A 97 3.82 4.76 -6.50
CA MET A 97 3.00 3.85 -5.69
C MET A 97 3.23 4.00 -4.19
N ALA A 98 4.46 4.23 -3.73
CA ALA A 98 4.78 4.35 -2.31
C ALA A 98 4.47 5.74 -1.74
N THR A 99 4.46 6.79 -2.57
CA THR A 99 4.35 8.17 -2.07
C THR A 99 3.12 8.88 -2.62
N PHE A 100 2.97 8.99 -3.95
CA PHE A 100 1.92 9.83 -4.54
C PHE A 100 0.53 9.23 -4.33
N LEU A 101 0.36 7.95 -4.69
CA LEU A 101 -0.92 7.25 -4.57
C LEU A 101 -1.47 7.24 -3.13
N PRO A 102 -0.72 6.77 -2.11
CA PRO A 102 -1.22 6.73 -0.73
C PRO A 102 -1.47 8.13 -0.16
N SER A 103 -0.62 9.11 -0.48
CA SER A 103 -0.83 10.51 -0.08
C SER A 103 -2.12 11.09 -0.65
N LEU A 104 -2.40 10.84 -1.93
CA LEU A 104 -3.62 11.30 -2.58
C LEU A 104 -4.87 10.68 -1.95
N ILE A 105 -4.88 9.35 -1.77
CA ILE A 105 -6.00 8.63 -1.15
C ILE A 105 -6.24 9.15 0.27
N ASN A 106 -5.18 9.27 1.09
CA ASN A 106 -5.28 9.79 2.44
C ASN A 106 -5.83 11.21 2.48
N THR A 107 -5.37 12.08 1.58
CA THR A 107 -5.84 13.48 1.52
C THR A 107 -7.32 13.54 1.19
N VAL A 108 -7.76 12.82 0.15
CA VAL A 108 -9.17 12.78 -0.27
C VAL A 108 -10.06 12.24 0.85
N LEU A 109 -9.69 11.13 1.48
CA LEU A 109 -10.47 10.53 2.56
C LEU A 109 -10.54 11.45 3.78
N ASN A 110 -9.42 12.07 4.19
CA ASN A 110 -9.41 12.98 5.33
C ASN A 110 -10.26 14.24 5.07
N ILE A 111 -10.24 14.79 3.86
CA ILE A 111 -11.12 15.91 3.47
C ILE A 111 -12.60 15.49 3.60
N ARG A 112 -12.96 14.28 3.16
CA ARG A 112 -14.32 13.77 3.26
C ARG A 112 -14.75 13.52 4.72
N ILE A 113 -13.87 12.94 5.54
CA ILE A 113 -14.11 12.80 6.99
C ILE A 113 -14.38 14.16 7.61
N PHE A 114 -13.53 15.14 7.33
CA PHE A 114 -13.65 16.49 7.88
C PHE A 114 -14.98 17.16 7.48
N ALA A 115 -15.34 17.10 6.19
CA ALA A 115 -16.60 17.64 5.69
C ALA A 115 -17.81 16.97 6.36
N TYR A 116 -17.77 15.64 6.53
CA TYR A 116 -18.85 14.90 7.18
C TYR A 116 -19.01 15.28 8.66
N VAL A 117 -17.90 15.32 9.41
CA VAL A 117 -17.91 15.70 10.83
C VAL A 117 -18.44 17.12 11.00
N ARG A 118 -17.96 18.08 10.19
CA ARG A 118 -18.43 19.48 10.24
C ARG A 118 -19.93 19.57 10.01
N SER A 119 -20.45 18.87 8.99
CA SER A 119 -21.89 18.84 8.70
C SER A 119 -22.72 18.21 9.83
N SER A 120 -22.16 17.23 10.54
CA SER A 120 -22.82 16.57 11.67
C SER A 120 -22.84 17.45 12.92
N THR A 121 -21.75 18.16 13.22
CA THR A 121 -21.68 19.10 14.36
C THR A 121 -22.65 20.26 14.20
N GLN A 122 -22.76 20.84 12.99
CA GLN A 122 -23.71 21.92 12.70
C GLN A 122 -25.18 21.54 12.93
N ARG A 123 -25.54 20.25 12.80
CA ARG A 123 -26.90 19.77 13.09
C ARG A 123 -27.23 19.74 14.58
N ILE A 124 -26.22 19.53 15.44
CA ILE A 124 -26.39 19.37 16.88
C ILE A 124 -26.32 20.73 17.60
N GLN A 125 -25.50 21.65 17.09
CA GLN A 125 -25.42 23.02 17.58
C GLN A 125 -25.80 23.99 16.44
N PRO A 126 -27.08 24.29 16.26
CA PRO A 126 -27.49 25.43 15.44
C PRO A 126 -26.99 26.69 16.14
N GLN A 127 -26.00 27.35 15.55
CA GLN A 127 -25.61 28.72 15.92
C GLN A 127 -26.65 29.69 15.37
#